data_AF-A0A2K6FY45-F1
#
_entry.id   AF-A0A2K6FY45-F1
#
_cell.length_a   1.000
_cell.length_b   1.000
_cell.length_c   1.000
_cell.angle_alpha   90.00
_cell.angle_beta   90.00
_cell.angle_gamma   90.00
#
_symmetry.space_group_name_H-M   'P 1'
#
loop_
_entity.id
_entity.type
_entity.pdbx_description
1 polymer ?
#
loop_
_entity_poly.entity_id
_entity_poly.type
_entity_poly.pdbx_seq_one_letter_code
_entity_poly.pdbx_strand_id
1 'polypeptide(L)'
;KMVGRNSAIAAGVCGALFIGYCIYFDRKRRSDPNFKNRLRERRKKQKLAKERAGLSKLPDLKDAEAVQKFFLEEIQLGEELLAQGEYEKGVDHLTNAIAVCGQPQQLLQVLQQTLPPPVFQMLLTKLPTISQRIVSAQSLAEDDVE
;
A
#
# COMPACT_ATOMS: atom_id res chain seq x y z
N LYS A 1 -17.61 -69.96 17.75
CA LYS A 1 -17.28 -68.56 18.14
C LYS A 1 -16.02 -68.04 17.41
N MET A 2 -15.91 -68.21 16.10
CA MET A 2 -14.69 -67.85 15.34
C MET A 2 -14.88 -66.61 14.44
N VAL A 3 -16.12 -66.33 14.02
CA VAL A 3 -16.46 -65.22 13.11
C VAL A 3 -16.24 -63.83 13.73
N GLY A 4 -16.53 -63.64 15.02
CA GLY A 4 -16.41 -62.33 15.67
C GLY A 4 -14.97 -61.80 15.82
N ARG A 5 -13.97 -62.69 15.92
CA ARG A 5 -12.56 -62.29 16.07
C ARG A 5 -11.96 -61.78 14.77
N ASN A 6 -12.30 -62.40 13.64
CA ASN A 6 -11.80 -62.00 12.32
C ASN A 6 -12.41 -60.65 11.90
N SER A 7 -13.69 -60.41 12.20
CA SER A 7 -14.33 -59.12 11.92
C SER A 7 -13.77 -57.97 12.76
N ALA A 8 -13.42 -58.20 14.02
CA ALA A 8 -12.78 -57.20 14.87
C ALA A 8 -11.37 -56.84 14.38
N ILE A 9 -10.59 -57.84 13.94
CA ILE A 9 -9.26 -57.63 13.36
C ILE A 9 -9.38 -56.87 12.03
N ALA A 10 -10.32 -57.25 11.16
CA ALA A 10 -10.54 -56.58 9.88
C ALA A 10 -10.94 -55.11 10.06
N ALA A 11 -11.88 -54.83 10.99
CA ALA A 11 -12.30 -53.46 11.29
C ALA A 11 -11.15 -52.61 11.86
N GLY A 12 -10.29 -53.18 12.71
CA GLY A 12 -9.11 -52.49 13.25
C GLY A 12 -8.08 -52.13 12.17
N VAL A 13 -7.81 -53.04 11.24
CA VAL A 13 -6.88 -52.79 10.12
C VAL A 13 -7.41 -51.72 9.17
N CYS A 14 -8.70 -51.78 8.82
CA CYS A 14 -9.33 -50.75 7.98
C CYS A 14 -9.31 -49.36 8.65
N GLY A 15 -9.57 -49.29 9.97
CA GLY A 15 -9.51 -48.04 10.72
C GLY A 15 -8.11 -47.42 10.77
N ALA A 16 -7.07 -48.23 10.99
CA ALA A 16 -5.68 -47.77 11.01
C ALA A 16 -5.21 -47.24 9.65
N LEU A 17 -5.58 -47.91 8.56
CA LEU A 17 -5.27 -47.45 7.20
C LEU A 17 -5.98 -46.15 6.86
N PHE A 18 -7.25 -46.00 7.27
CA PHE A 18 -8.01 -44.77 7.05
C PHE A 18 -7.41 -43.59 7.82
N ILE A 19 -7.08 -43.77 9.10
CA ILE A 19 -6.45 -42.73 9.92
C ILE A 19 -5.06 -42.36 9.36
N GLY A 20 -4.26 -43.36 8.97
CA GLY A 20 -2.96 -43.13 8.33
C GLY A 20 -3.08 -42.33 7.02
N TYR A 21 -4.09 -42.64 6.20
CA TYR A 21 -4.39 -41.89 4.98
C TYR A 21 -4.86 -40.45 5.27
N CYS A 22 -5.71 -40.25 6.27
CA CYS A 22 -6.15 -38.93 6.71
C CYS A 22 -4.97 -38.06 7.20
N ILE A 23 -4.04 -38.65 7.98
CA ILE A 23 -2.83 -37.94 8.45
C ILE A 23 -1.91 -37.59 7.29
N TYR A 24 -1.69 -38.53 6.35
CA TYR A 24 -0.90 -38.26 5.13
C TYR A 24 -1.50 -37.12 4.31
N PHE A 25 -2.82 -37.13 4.12
CA PHE A 25 -3.51 -36.14 3.30
C PHE A 25 -3.57 -34.76 3.97
N ASP A 26 -3.84 -34.67 5.27
CA ASP A 26 -3.81 -33.39 6.01
C ASP A 26 -2.40 -32.78 6.03
N ARG A 27 -1.36 -33.62 6.15
CA ARG A 27 0.04 -33.18 6.02
C ARG A 27 0.34 -32.65 4.61
N LYS A 28 -0.14 -33.32 3.55
CA LYS A 28 0.02 -32.89 2.15
C LYS A 28 -0.76 -31.60 1.83
N ARG A 29 -1.88 -31.37 2.51
CA ARG A 29 -2.72 -30.17 2.33
C ARG A 29 -2.20 -28.95 3.09
N ARG A 30 -1.49 -29.14 4.20
CA ARG A 30 -0.88 -28.05 5.01
C ARG A 30 0.54 -27.67 4.57
N SER A 31 1.17 -28.45 3.69
CA SER A 31 2.52 -28.20 3.18
C SER A 31 2.54 -27.34 1.91
N ASP A 32 1.72 -26.29 1.83
CA ASP A 32 1.72 -25.39 0.68
C ASP A 32 2.59 -24.15 0.98
N PRO A 33 3.88 -24.13 0.60
CA PRO A 33 4.79 -23.00 0.84
C PRO A 33 4.35 -21.73 0.08
N ASN A 34 3.42 -21.86 -0.86
CA ASN A 34 2.95 -20.76 -1.69
C ASN A 34 2.12 -19.74 -0.90
N PHE A 35 1.42 -20.07 0.17
CA PHE A 35 0.62 -19.05 0.89
C PHE A 35 1.50 -17.94 1.48
N LYS A 36 2.60 -18.31 2.15
CA LYS A 36 3.57 -17.34 2.69
C LYS A 36 4.29 -16.57 1.59
N ASN A 37 4.61 -17.22 0.47
CA ASN A 37 5.24 -16.55 -0.67
C ASN A 37 4.28 -15.57 -1.34
N ARG A 38 3.02 -15.93 -1.53
CA ARG A 38 1.96 -15.05 -2.04
C ARG A 38 1.73 -13.86 -1.11
N LEU A 39 1.76 -14.05 0.21
CA LEU A 39 1.67 -12.94 1.16
C LEU A 39 2.88 -12.00 1.09
N ARG A 40 4.09 -12.56 1.00
CA ARG A 40 5.32 -11.78 0.84
C ARG A 40 5.33 -10.99 -0.47
N GLU A 41 4.89 -11.61 -1.57
CA GLU A 41 4.74 -10.94 -2.86
C GLU A 41 3.69 -9.84 -2.82
N ARG A 42 2.53 -10.08 -2.21
CA ARG A 42 1.49 -9.05 -2.03
C ARG A 42 2.03 -7.86 -1.22
N ARG A 43 2.73 -8.11 -0.10
CA ARG A 43 3.35 -7.05 0.71
C ARG A 43 4.45 -6.29 -0.06
N LYS A 44 5.28 -6.98 -0.85
CA LYS A 44 6.29 -6.31 -1.70
C LYS A 44 5.64 -5.45 -2.78
N LYS A 45 4.60 -5.96 -3.45
CA LYS A 45 3.87 -5.19 -4.47
C LYS A 45 3.16 -3.98 -3.88
N GLN A 46 2.55 -4.11 -2.70
CA GLN A 46 1.95 -2.98 -2.00
C GLN A 46 2.98 -1.96 -1.53
N LYS A 47 4.14 -2.40 -1.00
CA LYS A 47 5.23 -1.49 -0.62
C LYS A 47 5.77 -0.72 -1.83
N LEU A 48 6.05 -1.41 -2.93
CA LEU A 48 6.50 -0.78 -4.18
C LEU A 48 5.46 0.17 -4.76
N ALA A 49 4.17 -0.18 -4.69
CA ALA A 49 3.08 0.72 -5.11
C ALA A 49 2.98 1.95 -4.20
N LYS A 50 3.16 1.78 -2.89
CA LYS A 50 3.14 2.88 -1.91
C LYS A 50 4.35 3.80 -2.06
N GLU A 51 5.54 3.24 -2.31
CA GLU A 51 6.76 4.00 -2.65
C GLU A 51 6.62 4.74 -3.98
N ARG A 52 6.13 4.07 -5.04
CA ARG A 52 5.84 4.72 -6.33
C ARG A 52 4.77 5.80 -6.24
N ALA A 53 3.84 5.69 -5.29
CA ALA A 53 2.80 6.67 -5.06
C ALA A 53 3.26 7.83 -4.15
N GLY A 54 4.52 7.85 -3.68
CA GLY A 54 5.01 8.84 -2.70
C GLY A 54 4.35 8.74 -1.33
N LEU A 55 3.44 7.78 -1.14
CA LEU A 55 2.49 7.73 -0.02
C LEU A 55 3.11 7.13 1.25
N SER A 56 4.31 6.55 1.17
CA SER A 56 5.01 5.95 2.31
C SER A 56 5.60 6.96 3.29
N LYS A 57 5.65 8.24 2.92
CA LYS A 57 6.15 9.32 3.79
C LYS A 57 5.06 10.23 4.35
N LEU A 58 3.78 10.03 4.01
CA LEU A 58 2.73 10.88 4.55
C LEU A 58 2.70 10.75 6.09
N PRO A 59 2.86 11.86 6.83
CA PRO A 59 2.74 11.85 8.29
C PRO A 59 1.31 11.43 8.68
N ASP A 60 1.14 11.05 9.94
CA ASP A 60 -0.21 10.85 10.48
C ASP A 60 -1.00 12.15 10.30
N LEU A 61 -2.05 12.10 9.50
CA LEU A 61 -2.86 13.27 9.14
C LEU A 61 -3.61 13.86 10.34
N LYS A 62 -3.55 13.19 11.50
CA LYS A 62 -4.10 13.66 12.78
C LYS A 62 -3.22 14.72 13.46
N ASP A 63 -1.91 14.72 13.19
CA ASP A 63 -0.96 15.67 13.79
C ASP A 63 -0.72 16.86 12.84
N ALA A 64 -1.41 17.97 13.09
CA ALA A 64 -1.29 19.19 12.28
C ALA A 64 0.15 19.71 12.18
N GLU A 65 0.94 19.58 13.25
CA GLU A 65 2.36 19.98 13.26
C GLU A 65 3.22 19.08 12.36
N ALA A 66 2.95 17.78 12.33
CA ALA A 66 3.66 16.84 11.46
C ALA A 66 3.31 17.07 9.99
N VAL A 67 2.04 17.34 9.68
CA VAL A 67 1.57 17.70 8.34
C VAL A 67 2.24 18.99 7.85
N GLN A 68 2.30 20.02 8.70
CA GLN A 68 2.94 21.28 8.35
C GLN A 68 4.45 21.12 8.12
N LYS A 69 5.13 20.30 8.93
CA LYS A 69 6.55 20.00 8.75
C LYS A 69 6.82 19.25 7.45
N PHE A 70 6.03 18.23 7.16
CA PHE A 70 6.11 17.46 5.90
C PHE A 70 5.85 18.35 4.69
N PHE A 71 4.86 19.23 4.78
CA PHE A 71 4.54 20.21 3.74
C PHE A 71 5.74 21.10 3.40
N LEU A 72 6.40 21.67 4.42
CA LEU A 72 7.58 22.53 4.22
C LEU A 72 8.75 21.73 3.65
N GLU A 73 8.99 20.51 4.13
CA GLU A 73 10.06 19.64 3.65
C GLU A 73 9.89 19.25 2.18
N GLU A 74 8.67 18.88 1.76
CA GLU A 74 8.37 18.53 0.37
C GLU A 74 8.48 19.74 -0.57
N ILE A 75 8.10 20.95 -0.13
CA ILE A 75 8.34 22.16 -0.94
C ILE A 75 9.83 22.44 -1.11
N GLN A 76 10.60 22.38 -0.03
CA GLN A 76 12.05 22.62 -0.08
C GLN A 76 12.75 21.62 -1.00
N LEU A 77 12.45 20.32 -0.86
CA LEU A 77 12.98 19.28 -1.74
C LEU A 77 12.54 19.49 -3.20
N GLY A 78 11.28 19.89 -3.40
CA GLY A 78 10.76 20.24 -4.72
C GLY A 78 11.56 21.37 -5.37
N GLU A 79 11.75 22.47 -4.68
CA GLU A 79 12.52 23.63 -5.15
C GLU A 79 13.99 23.31 -5.40
N GLU A 80 14.62 22.50 -4.53
CA GLU A 80 16.01 22.07 -4.70
C GLU A 80 16.17 21.21 -5.96
N LEU A 81 15.27 20.24 -6.19
CA LEU A 81 15.29 19.40 -7.38
C LEU A 81 15.01 20.22 -8.66
N LEU A 82 14.15 21.23 -8.58
CA LEU A 82 13.93 22.17 -9.67
C LEU A 82 15.19 22.98 -9.98
N ALA A 83 15.94 23.41 -8.96
CA ALA A 83 17.20 24.13 -9.13
C ALA A 83 18.30 23.23 -9.72
N GLN A 84 18.28 21.93 -9.43
CA GLN A 84 19.18 20.93 -10.01
C GLN A 84 18.80 20.53 -11.44
N GLY A 85 17.65 20.97 -11.96
CA GLY A 85 17.13 20.62 -13.28
C GLY A 85 16.38 19.28 -13.33
N GLU A 86 16.12 18.65 -12.19
CA GLU A 86 15.29 17.44 -12.08
C GLU A 86 13.80 17.81 -11.97
N TYR A 87 13.25 18.38 -13.05
CA TYR A 87 11.90 18.94 -13.04
C TYR A 87 10.80 17.93 -12.70
N GLU A 88 10.89 16.69 -13.18
CA GLU A 88 9.86 15.68 -12.92
C GLU A 88 9.74 15.34 -11.43
N LYS A 89 10.88 15.11 -10.76
CA LYS A 89 10.90 14.77 -9.33
C LYS A 89 10.54 15.98 -8.47
N GLY A 90 10.99 17.18 -8.85
CA GLY A 90 10.64 18.41 -8.15
C GLY A 90 9.12 18.66 -8.16
N VAL A 91 8.47 18.45 -9.31
CA VAL A 91 7.00 18.54 -9.41
C VAL A 91 6.30 17.43 -8.62
N ASP A 92 6.85 16.21 -8.54
CA ASP A 92 6.26 15.15 -7.72
C ASP A 92 6.22 15.53 -6.23
N HIS A 93 7.30 16.10 -5.69
CA HIS A 93 7.35 16.58 -4.31
C HIS A 93 6.39 17.75 -4.05
N LEU A 94 6.34 18.72 -4.97
CA LEU A 94 5.37 19.81 -4.88
C LEU A 94 3.92 19.31 -4.91
N THR A 95 3.64 18.27 -5.69
CA THR A 95 2.27 17.73 -5.75
C THR A 95 1.89 16.93 -4.51
N ASN A 96 2.87 16.28 -3.84
CA ASN A 96 2.65 15.67 -2.52
C ASN A 96 2.33 16.75 -1.46
N ALA A 97 3.03 17.88 -1.48
CA ALA A 97 2.78 19.01 -0.59
C ALA A 97 1.35 19.58 -0.78
N ILE A 98 0.89 19.69 -2.03
CA ILE A 98 -0.49 20.10 -2.31
C ILE A 98 -1.50 19.08 -1.79
N ALA A 99 -1.19 17.78 -1.85
CA ALA A 99 -2.10 16.72 -1.40
C ALA A 99 -2.40 16.74 0.10
N VAL A 100 -1.46 17.23 0.91
CA VAL A 100 -1.64 17.38 2.36
C VAL A 100 -2.22 18.74 2.76
N CYS A 101 -2.33 19.67 1.81
CA CYS A 101 -2.84 21.01 2.08
C CYS A 101 -4.38 21.00 2.08
N GLY A 102 -5.00 21.43 3.18
CA GLY A 102 -6.46 21.56 3.27
C GLY A 102 -7.05 22.67 2.37
N GLN A 103 -6.21 23.56 1.85
CA GLN A 103 -6.62 24.68 0.98
C GLN A 103 -5.68 24.81 -0.24
N PRO A 104 -5.88 23.99 -1.29
CA PRO A 104 -4.99 23.96 -2.45
C PRO A 104 -4.99 25.26 -3.26
N GLN A 105 -6.06 26.05 -3.22
CA GLN A 105 -6.17 27.29 -4.00
C GLN A 105 -5.16 28.37 -3.58
N GLN A 106 -5.00 28.59 -2.27
CA GLN A 106 -4.07 29.60 -1.76
C GLN A 106 -2.62 29.21 -2.04
N LEU A 107 -2.31 27.92 -1.89
CA LEU A 107 -0.99 27.39 -2.20
C LEU A 107 -0.65 27.47 -3.69
N LEU A 108 -1.61 27.14 -4.57
CA LEU A 108 -1.41 27.23 -6.01
C LEU A 108 -1.10 28.66 -6.47
N GLN A 109 -1.73 29.65 -5.83
CA GLN A 109 -1.46 31.06 -6.14
C GLN A 109 -0.03 31.47 -5.76
N VAL A 110 0.48 31.01 -4.62
CA VAL A 110 1.87 31.26 -4.22
C VAL A 110 2.84 30.56 -5.17
N LEU A 111 2.60 29.27 -5.47
CA LEU A 111 3.45 28.50 -6.38
C LEU A 111 3.47 29.09 -7.80
N GLN A 112 2.38 29.69 -8.26
CA GLN A 112 2.34 30.39 -9.55
C GLN A 112 3.27 31.61 -9.59
N GLN A 113 3.48 32.29 -8.46
CA GLN A 113 4.36 33.45 -8.36
C GLN A 113 5.82 33.07 -8.16
N THR A 114 6.10 31.91 -7.54
CA THR A 114 7.47 31.47 -7.24
C THR A 114 8.08 30.58 -8.31
N LEU A 115 7.27 29.89 -9.12
CA LEU A 115 7.75 28.93 -10.12
C LEU A 115 7.75 29.49 -11.56
N PRO A 116 8.73 29.12 -12.39
CA PRO A 116 8.70 29.40 -13.82
C PRO A 116 7.47 28.78 -14.51
N PRO A 117 6.87 29.46 -15.52
CA PRO A 117 5.66 28.98 -16.21
C PRO A 117 5.72 27.53 -16.74
N PRO A 118 6.85 27.03 -17.29
CA PRO A 118 6.93 25.64 -17.78
C PRO A 118 6.79 24.59 -16.68
N VAL A 119 7.32 24.87 -15.49
CA VAL A 119 7.26 23.97 -14.32
C VAL A 119 5.85 23.94 -13.76
N PHE A 120 5.22 25.12 -13.67
CA PHE A 120 3.85 25.23 -13.19
C PHE A 120 2.85 24.50 -14.11
N GLN A 121 3.02 24.58 -15.43
CA GLN A 121 2.20 23.79 -16.36
C GLN A 121 2.36 22.28 -16.14
N MET A 122 3.59 21.80 -15.92
CA MET A 122 3.82 20.39 -15.65
C MET A 122 3.14 19.95 -14.34
N LEU A 123 3.15 20.79 -13.31
CA LEU A 123 2.39 20.58 -12.08
C LEU A 123 0.88 20.52 -12.34
N LEU A 124 0.32 21.41 -13.17
CA LEU A 124 -1.08 21.38 -13.56
C LEU A 124 -1.49 20.07 -14.26
N THR A 125 -0.61 19.47 -15.05
CA THR A 125 -0.90 18.17 -15.69
C THR A 125 -0.95 17.00 -14.71
N LYS A 126 -0.20 17.06 -13.59
CA LYS A 126 -0.17 16.00 -12.57
C LYS A 126 -1.25 16.14 -11.49
N LEU A 127 -1.74 17.37 -11.26
CA LEU A 127 -2.79 17.65 -10.28
C LEU A 127 -4.09 16.81 -10.41
N PRO A 128 -4.72 16.63 -11.58
CA PRO A 128 -5.97 15.85 -11.67
C PRO A 128 -5.78 14.39 -11.27
N THR A 129 -4.60 13.82 -11.53
CA THR A 129 -4.26 12.46 -11.10
C THR A 129 -4.20 12.34 -9.57
N ILE A 130 -3.77 13.41 -8.89
CA ILE A 130 -3.64 13.44 -7.44
C ILE A 130 -4.95 13.83 -6.74
N SER A 131 -5.75 14.74 -7.32
CA SER A 131 -7.11 15.00 -6.82
C SER A 131 -7.96 13.73 -6.78
N GLN A 132 -7.89 12.89 -7.83
CA GLN A 132 -8.54 11.57 -7.82
C GLN A 132 -7.99 10.64 -6.74
N ARG A 133 -6.66 10.66 -6.50
CA ARG A 133 -6.02 9.86 -5.45
C ARG A 133 -6.43 10.32 -4.05
N ILE A 134 -6.52 11.63 -3.79
CA ILE A 134 -6.94 12.19 -2.50
C ILE A 134 -8.37 11.75 -2.19
N VAL A 135 -9.29 11.89 -3.16
CA VAL A 135 -10.68 11.43 -3.00
C VAL A 135 -10.72 9.92 -2.72
N SER A 136 -9.93 9.11 -3.45
CA SER A 136 -9.88 7.67 -3.22
C SER A 136 -9.22 7.24 -1.91
N ALA A 137 -8.25 8.03 -1.41
CA ALA A 137 -7.57 7.76 -0.15
C ALA A 137 -8.41 8.18 1.05
N GLN A 138 -9.21 9.25 0.91
CA GLN A 138 -10.20 9.67 1.89
C GLN A 138 -11.35 8.66 1.99
N SER A 139 -11.87 8.14 0.86
CA SER A 139 -12.92 7.12 0.90
C SER A 139 -12.48 5.82 1.57
N LEU A 140 -11.20 5.44 1.47
CA LEU A 140 -10.65 4.25 2.14
C LEU A 140 -10.42 4.45 3.65
N ALA A 141 -10.36 5.69 4.13
CA ALA A 141 -10.18 5.99 5.56
C ALA A 141 -11.53 6.02 6.32
N GLU A 142 -12.65 6.16 5.61
CA GLU A 142 -13.99 6.20 6.21
C GLU A 142 -14.57 4.78 6.44
N ASP A 143 -14.15 3.77 5.67
CA ASP A 143 -14.64 2.38 5.78
C ASP A 143 -14.02 1.58 6.96
N ASP A 144 -13.05 2.13 7.69
CA ASP A 144 -12.44 1.49 8.89
C ASP A 144 -13.10 1.98 10.21
N VAL A 145 -14.24 2.67 10.12
CA VAL A 145 -15.00 3.24 11.25
C VAL A 145 -16.43 2.67 11.38
N GLU A 146 -16.74 1.54 10.74
CA GLU A 146 -18.00 0.80 10.97
C GLU A 146 -17.79 -0.61 11.54
#